data_AF-A0A060YJG7-F1
#
_entry.id   AF-A0A060YJG7-F1
#
_cell.length_a   1.000
_cell.length_b   1.000
_cell.length_c   1.000
_cell.angle_alpha   90.00
_cell.angle_beta   90.00
_cell.angle_gamma   90.00
#
_symmetry.space_group_name_H-M   'P 1'
#
loop_
_entity.id
_entity.type
_entity.pdbx_description
1 polymer ?
#
loop_
_entity_poly.entity_id
_entity_poly.type
_entity_poly.pdbx_seq_one_letter_code
_entity_poly.pdbx_strand_id
1 'polypeptide(L)'
;MLWCSVIVFYCYIVLSCPGVLCFVIVLVFFVLLCGVLLCCGVFFIVLCYRVICYCCVIVLWCAIVLCFFYCVVSCNCFCCFTVCFFKFFIVVWCFDCCACLLPFLLSCNRLQCAQLPNQVLESISIIDTPGILSGAKQRVNRGEKSKAQEWTGQGYDFPAVLRWFAERVDRIILLFDAHKLEISDEFSEAIGALRGNEEKLRVVLNKADMVGTQQLMRIYGALMWSLGKVFNTPEVVRVYIGSFWSEPLLVPDNRRLFELEEEDLFSDIQNLPHNAALRKLNDLVKRARLVRVHAHIISYLKKEMPTFRKDNRKKNLIYQLPVIFSKIQLQHHISAGDFPDCAKMQEQLLTHDFSKFKPLKPSLMAALDELLASDIAKLMPLLRQEEINLGEQPGVQGGAFLGTRAGPFVVNDPFGDMEKEGEDGGEMAWVVTKDKPKYDEIFYNLAPNEGKLSGTKARDWMVSTRLPNSVLGRIWKLSDVDRDGMLDDEEFALASHLIEVKLEGHGLPPELPARLVPPSKRRQKGSDV
;
A
#
# COMPACT_ATOMS: atom_id res chain seq x y z
N MET A 1 44.78 -32.00 -22.34
CA MET A 1 44.89 -32.89 -21.17
C MET A 1 45.90 -32.38 -20.12
N LEU A 2 47.02 -31.74 -20.47
CA LEU A 2 47.93 -31.14 -19.47
C LEU A 2 47.29 -30.03 -18.60
N TRP A 3 46.34 -29.25 -19.14
CA TRP A 3 45.70 -28.14 -18.40
C TRP A 3 44.75 -28.60 -17.28
N CYS A 4 44.04 -29.73 -17.45
CA CYS A 4 43.14 -30.24 -16.41
C CYS A 4 43.91 -30.82 -15.21
N SER A 5 45.06 -31.46 -15.46
CA SER A 5 45.91 -31.99 -14.37
C SER A 5 46.56 -30.87 -13.55
N VAL A 6 46.87 -29.72 -14.16
CA VAL A 6 47.42 -28.55 -13.46
C VAL A 6 46.36 -27.89 -12.57
N ILE A 7 45.11 -27.80 -13.03
CA ILE A 7 44.01 -27.21 -12.25
C ILE A 7 43.67 -28.05 -11.01
N VAL A 8 43.66 -29.38 -11.15
CA VAL A 8 43.39 -30.29 -10.01
C VAL A 8 44.51 -30.23 -8.97
N PHE A 9 45.78 -30.13 -9.41
CA PHE A 9 46.91 -29.97 -8.50
C PHE A 9 46.90 -28.60 -7.79
N TYR A 10 46.44 -27.56 -8.48
CA TYR A 10 46.33 -26.20 -7.95
C TYR A 10 45.24 -26.07 -6.88
N CYS A 11 44.06 -26.68 -7.09
CA CYS A 11 43.01 -26.73 -6.07
C CYS A 11 43.47 -27.44 -4.78
N TYR A 12 44.31 -28.48 -4.90
CA TYR A 12 44.80 -29.23 -3.75
C TYR A 12 45.80 -28.42 -2.89
N ILE A 13 46.64 -27.60 -3.52
CA ILE A 13 47.62 -26.74 -2.83
C ILE A 13 46.92 -25.56 -2.13
N VAL A 14 45.92 -24.95 -2.78
CA VAL A 14 45.17 -23.81 -2.21
C VAL A 14 44.36 -24.23 -0.97
N LEU A 15 43.84 -25.47 -0.95
CA LEU A 15 43.08 -26.00 0.19
C LEU A 15 43.94 -26.43 1.38
N SER A 16 45.27 -26.55 1.23
CA SER A 16 46.14 -27.18 2.24
C SER A 16 47.19 -26.25 2.89
N CYS A 17 47.28 -24.97 2.50
CA CYS A 17 48.32 -24.05 3.00
C CYS A 17 47.76 -22.80 3.71
N PRO A 18 48.26 -22.41 4.91
CA PRO A 18 47.76 -21.22 5.61
C PRO A 18 48.21 -19.92 4.93
N GLY A 19 47.23 -19.17 4.44
CA GLY A 19 47.17 -17.70 4.30
C GLY A 19 48.23 -17.00 3.43
N VAL A 20 49.49 -17.01 3.85
CA VAL A 20 50.50 -16.07 3.32
C VAL A 20 51.25 -16.65 2.13
N LEU A 21 51.48 -17.97 2.11
CA LEU A 21 52.19 -18.64 1.01
C LEU A 21 51.35 -18.73 -0.27
N CYS A 22 50.02 -18.80 -0.11
CA CYS A 22 49.06 -18.86 -1.21
C CYS A 22 49.05 -17.56 -2.02
N PHE A 23 49.23 -16.42 -1.34
CA PHE A 23 49.24 -15.10 -1.98
C PHE A 23 50.48 -14.88 -2.86
N VAL A 24 51.66 -15.36 -2.41
CA VAL A 24 52.92 -15.23 -3.17
C VAL A 24 52.88 -16.08 -4.44
N ILE A 25 52.31 -17.28 -4.38
CA ILE A 25 52.20 -18.19 -5.53
C ILE A 25 51.23 -17.62 -6.58
N VAL A 26 50.09 -17.07 -6.15
CA VAL A 26 49.12 -16.42 -7.05
C VAL A 26 49.74 -15.20 -7.73
N LEU A 27 50.53 -14.40 -7.00
CA LEU A 27 51.17 -13.21 -7.55
C LEU A 27 52.24 -13.56 -8.60
N VAL A 28 53.08 -14.56 -8.33
CA VAL A 28 54.12 -15.02 -9.26
C VAL A 28 53.51 -15.62 -10.52
N PHE A 29 52.41 -16.36 -10.40
CA PHE A 29 51.70 -16.92 -11.54
C PHE A 29 51.03 -15.82 -12.38
N PHE A 30 50.47 -14.78 -11.75
CA PHE A 30 49.87 -13.64 -12.43
C PHE A 30 50.92 -12.82 -13.21
N VAL A 31 52.13 -12.65 -12.64
CA VAL A 31 53.25 -11.97 -13.30
C VAL A 31 53.76 -12.78 -14.51
N LEU A 32 53.87 -14.10 -14.38
CA LEU A 32 54.26 -14.97 -15.49
C LEU A 32 53.21 -15.01 -16.60
N LEU A 33 51.91 -15.06 -16.25
CA LEU A 33 50.82 -15.05 -17.22
C LEU A 33 50.74 -13.72 -17.99
N CYS A 34 50.92 -12.60 -17.28
CA CYS A 34 51.02 -11.27 -17.90
C CYS A 34 52.27 -11.13 -18.78
N GLY A 35 53.41 -11.71 -18.37
CA GLY A 35 54.65 -11.71 -19.16
C GLY A 35 54.53 -12.48 -20.47
N VAL A 36 53.83 -13.62 -20.46
CA VAL A 36 53.57 -14.42 -21.68
C VAL A 36 52.58 -13.72 -22.61
N LEU A 37 51.58 -13.01 -22.05
CA LEU A 37 50.60 -12.25 -22.83
C LEU A 37 51.18 -11.00 -23.51
N LEU A 38 52.23 -10.39 -22.95
CA LEU A 38 52.90 -9.23 -23.54
C LEU A 38 53.84 -9.58 -24.71
N CYS A 39 54.29 -10.83 -24.84
CA CYS A 39 55.19 -11.25 -25.93
C CYS A 39 54.46 -11.57 -27.26
N CYS A 40 53.15 -11.78 -27.24
CA CYS A 40 52.37 -12.09 -28.45
C CYS A 40 51.71 -10.83 -29.00
N GLY A 41 52.45 -10.08 -29.82
CA GLY A 41 51.98 -8.86 -30.45
C GLY A 41 50.82 -9.04 -31.43
N VAL A 42 49.91 -8.06 -31.39
CA VAL A 42 48.93 -7.68 -32.43
C VAL A 42 47.74 -8.63 -32.63
N PHE A 43 46.73 -8.47 -31.77
CA PHE A 43 45.27 -8.42 -32.05
C PHE A 43 44.59 -8.68 -30.70
N PHE A 44 44.01 -7.70 -30.00
CA PHE A 44 42.92 -7.89 -29.00
C PHE A 44 42.67 -6.60 -28.20
N ILE A 45 41.85 -5.69 -28.72
CA ILE A 45 41.30 -4.56 -27.94
C ILE A 45 39.94 -4.93 -27.31
N VAL A 46 39.29 -6.02 -27.73
CA VAL A 46 37.94 -6.39 -27.26
C VAL A 46 37.95 -7.38 -26.09
N LEU A 47 39.02 -8.17 -25.89
CA LEU A 47 39.08 -9.12 -24.75
C LEU A 47 39.56 -8.48 -23.44
N CYS A 48 40.32 -7.38 -23.52
CA CYS A 48 40.90 -6.72 -22.34
C CYS A 48 39.82 -6.15 -21.39
N TYR A 49 38.70 -5.65 -21.93
CA TYR A 49 37.58 -5.15 -21.12
C TYR A 49 36.86 -6.24 -20.31
N ARG A 50 36.76 -7.46 -20.85
CA ARG A 50 36.07 -8.57 -20.17
C ARG A 50 36.93 -9.17 -19.05
N VAL A 51 38.25 -9.24 -19.22
CA VAL A 51 39.15 -9.78 -18.19
C VAL A 51 39.35 -8.78 -17.04
N ILE A 52 39.42 -7.46 -17.33
CA ILE A 52 39.52 -6.43 -16.29
C ILE A 52 38.25 -6.39 -15.42
N CYS A 53 37.05 -6.56 -15.99
CA CYS A 53 35.81 -6.65 -15.22
C CYS A 53 35.79 -7.88 -14.28
N TYR A 54 36.19 -9.05 -14.74
CA TYR A 54 36.22 -10.24 -13.90
C TYR A 54 37.26 -10.14 -12.77
N CYS A 55 38.43 -9.56 -13.04
CA CYS A 55 39.44 -9.30 -12.00
C CYS A 55 38.96 -8.27 -10.97
N CYS A 56 38.27 -7.20 -11.37
CA CYS A 56 37.70 -6.22 -10.43
C CYS A 56 36.61 -6.82 -9.55
N VAL A 57 35.76 -7.70 -10.10
CA VAL A 57 34.72 -8.40 -9.33
C VAL A 57 35.34 -9.35 -8.30
N ILE A 58 36.40 -10.08 -8.66
CA ILE A 58 37.08 -11.00 -7.73
C ILE A 58 37.80 -10.24 -6.62
N VAL A 59 38.47 -9.13 -6.92
CA VAL A 59 39.13 -8.28 -5.90
C VAL A 59 38.10 -7.66 -4.95
N LEU A 60 36.95 -7.24 -5.46
CA LEU A 60 35.85 -6.72 -4.64
C LEU A 60 35.23 -7.81 -3.76
N TRP A 61 35.09 -9.03 -4.28
CA TRP A 61 34.58 -10.18 -3.53
C TRP A 61 35.55 -10.60 -2.41
N CYS A 62 36.85 -10.65 -2.69
CA CYS A 62 37.87 -10.93 -1.68
C CYS A 62 37.91 -9.84 -0.59
N ALA A 63 37.75 -8.57 -0.95
CA ALA A 63 37.70 -7.46 0.03
C ALA A 63 36.46 -7.53 0.93
N ILE A 64 35.30 -7.93 0.39
CA ILE A 64 34.06 -8.11 1.15
C ILE A 64 34.17 -9.29 2.13
N VAL A 65 34.74 -10.42 1.68
CA VAL A 65 34.94 -11.60 2.54
C VAL A 65 35.97 -11.34 3.64
N LEU A 66 37.03 -10.57 3.35
CA LEU A 66 38.01 -10.12 4.36
C LEU A 66 37.40 -9.14 5.38
N CYS A 67 36.55 -8.21 4.95
CA CYS A 67 35.80 -7.33 5.86
C CYS A 67 34.83 -8.11 6.74
N PHE A 68 34.17 -9.13 6.19
CA PHE A 68 33.24 -9.98 6.93
C PHE A 68 33.95 -10.79 8.02
N PHE A 69 35.12 -11.36 7.72
CA PHE A 69 35.93 -12.07 8.71
C PHE A 69 36.52 -11.15 9.79
N TYR A 70 36.90 -9.92 9.45
CA TYR A 70 37.41 -8.96 10.43
C TYR A 70 36.31 -8.47 11.40
N CYS A 71 35.07 -8.31 10.91
CA CYS A 71 33.94 -7.86 11.72
C CYS A 71 33.44 -8.96 12.68
N VAL A 72 33.43 -10.22 12.24
CA VAL A 72 32.98 -11.37 13.05
C VAL A 72 33.96 -11.72 14.18
N VAL A 73 35.27 -11.41 14.02
CA VAL A 73 36.29 -11.71 15.04
C VAL A 73 36.48 -10.55 16.05
N SER A 74 36.07 -9.32 15.74
CA SER A 74 36.33 -8.15 16.60
C SER A 74 35.15 -7.63 17.45
N CYS A 75 33.91 -8.07 17.23
CA CYS A 75 32.75 -7.57 17.99
C CYS A 75 32.02 -8.67 18.78
N ASN A 76 32.44 -8.85 20.03
CA ASN A 76 31.77 -9.68 21.03
C ASN A 76 30.73 -8.85 21.80
N CYS A 77 29.67 -8.36 21.13
CA CYS A 77 28.58 -7.63 21.78
C CYS A 77 27.21 -8.03 21.21
N PHE A 78 26.58 -9.01 21.86
CA PHE A 78 25.15 -9.29 21.84
C PHE A 78 24.50 -8.36 22.89
N CYS A 79 23.84 -7.28 22.48
CA CYS A 79 22.73 -6.60 23.19
C CYS A 79 22.49 -5.18 22.64
N CYS A 80 21.23 -4.77 22.70
CA CYS A 80 20.67 -3.44 22.40
C CYS A 80 20.38 -3.14 20.92
N PHE A 81 19.20 -3.52 20.46
CA PHE A 81 18.34 -2.62 19.66
C PHE A 81 16.86 -2.99 19.87
N THR A 82 16.31 -2.49 20.96
CA THR A 82 14.87 -2.42 21.21
C THR A 82 14.50 -0.94 21.34
N VAL A 83 13.39 -0.54 20.72
CA VAL A 83 12.66 0.74 20.84
C VAL A 83 13.19 1.94 20.02
N CYS A 84 12.48 2.30 18.93
CA CYS A 84 11.90 3.64 18.70
C CYS A 84 11.14 3.77 17.36
N PHE A 85 9.92 4.34 17.46
CA PHE A 85 9.02 4.97 16.47
C PHE A 85 9.59 5.38 15.09
N PHE A 86 8.81 5.28 14.01
CA PHE A 86 8.41 6.40 13.11
C PHE A 86 7.32 5.98 12.09
N LYS A 87 6.52 6.96 11.65
CA LYS A 87 5.45 6.85 10.61
C LYS A 87 6.04 6.35 9.28
N PHE A 88 5.40 5.38 8.63
CA PHE A 88 5.91 4.78 7.39
C PHE A 88 5.05 5.15 6.17
N PHE A 89 5.65 5.24 4.99
CA PHE A 89 4.95 5.09 3.71
C PHE A 89 5.49 3.80 3.10
N ILE A 90 4.59 2.94 2.63
CA ILE A 90 4.97 1.75 1.87
C ILE A 90 4.66 2.06 0.41
N VAL A 91 5.69 2.11 -0.41
CA VAL A 91 5.57 2.32 -1.86
C VAL A 91 5.93 1.01 -2.54
N VAL A 92 4.99 0.42 -3.28
CA VAL A 92 5.14 -0.92 -3.88
C VAL A 92 5.44 -0.80 -5.38
N TRP A 93 6.38 -1.59 -5.89
CA TRP A 93 6.89 -1.55 -7.27
C TRP A 93 6.86 -2.92 -7.95
N CYS A 94 6.46 -3.01 -9.22
CA CYS A 94 6.51 -4.24 -10.04
C CYS A 94 7.63 -4.16 -11.11
N PHE A 95 8.33 -5.29 -11.31
CA PHE A 95 9.55 -5.44 -12.11
C PHE A 95 9.45 -4.85 -13.55
N ASP A 96 10.49 -4.10 -13.95
CA ASP A 96 11.03 -3.98 -15.34
C ASP A 96 12.02 -2.82 -15.55
N CYS A 97 12.25 -1.93 -14.57
CA CYS A 97 13.00 -0.68 -14.81
C CYS A 97 14.28 -0.49 -14.00
N CYS A 98 14.97 -1.57 -13.58
CA CYS A 98 16.28 -1.45 -12.91
C CYS A 98 17.36 -0.74 -13.77
N ALA A 99 17.20 -0.68 -15.09
CA ALA A 99 18.15 -0.01 -15.98
C ALA A 99 18.07 1.54 -15.95
N CYS A 100 16.97 2.13 -15.46
CA CYS A 100 16.76 3.59 -15.48
C CYS A 100 17.25 4.32 -14.22
N LEU A 101 17.70 3.57 -13.21
CA LEU A 101 18.11 4.08 -11.89
C LEU A 101 19.58 4.54 -11.84
N LEU A 102 20.40 4.15 -12.83
CA LEU A 102 21.85 4.30 -12.76
C LEU A 102 22.39 5.75 -12.79
N PRO A 103 21.79 6.73 -13.50
CA PRO A 103 22.38 8.08 -13.57
C PRO A 103 22.13 8.97 -12.34
N PHE A 104 21.22 8.61 -11.42
CA PHE A 104 20.87 9.43 -10.25
C PHE A 104 21.32 8.82 -8.91
N LEU A 105 21.49 7.49 -8.85
CA LEU A 105 21.82 6.76 -7.63
C LEU A 105 23.27 6.89 -7.14
N LEU A 106 24.20 7.30 -8.00
CA LEU A 106 25.65 7.29 -7.68
C LEU A 106 26.10 8.42 -6.71
N SER A 107 25.18 9.21 -6.14
CA SER A 107 25.53 10.32 -5.21
C SER A 107 24.66 10.41 -3.94
N CYS A 108 23.79 9.44 -3.65
CA CYS A 108 22.86 9.51 -2.51
C CYS A 108 23.34 8.71 -1.29
N ASN A 109 24.07 9.35 -0.37
CA ASN A 109 24.50 8.75 0.91
C ASN A 109 23.33 8.40 1.88
N ARG A 110 22.07 8.70 1.53
CA ARG A 110 20.87 8.53 2.37
C ARG A 110 19.86 7.51 1.83
N LEU A 111 20.21 6.79 0.78
CA LEU A 111 19.39 5.72 0.23
C LEU A 111 20.10 4.39 0.48
N GLN A 112 19.36 3.41 0.98
CA GLN A 112 19.86 2.07 1.24
C GLN A 112 18.99 1.06 0.48
N CYS A 113 19.61 -0.02 0.01
CA CYS A 113 18.93 -1.14 -0.62
C CYS A 113 19.14 -2.37 0.25
N ALA A 114 18.05 -2.89 0.82
CA ALA A 114 18.04 -4.16 1.50
C ALA A 114 17.56 -5.24 0.52
N GLN A 115 18.30 -6.34 0.43
CA GLN A 115 17.94 -7.48 -0.40
C GLN A 115 17.86 -8.72 0.49
N LEU A 116 16.78 -9.48 0.36
CA LEU A 116 16.60 -10.74 1.04
C LEU A 116 15.80 -11.72 0.16
N PRO A 117 16.07 -13.04 0.26
CA PRO A 117 15.27 -14.04 -0.41
C PRO A 117 13.89 -14.12 0.24
N ASN A 118 12.87 -13.61 -0.44
CA ASN A 118 11.48 -13.61 0.02
C ASN A 118 10.54 -13.64 -1.19
N GLN A 119 9.55 -14.54 -1.20
CA GLN A 119 8.58 -14.70 -2.29
C GLN A 119 7.81 -13.40 -2.61
N VAL A 120 7.51 -12.58 -1.60
CA VAL A 120 6.88 -11.27 -1.81
C VAL A 120 7.78 -10.38 -2.67
N LEU A 121 9.10 -10.43 -2.42
CA LEU A 121 10.09 -9.61 -3.12
C LEU A 121 10.40 -10.11 -4.55
N GLU A 122 9.97 -11.32 -4.89
CA GLU A 122 10.04 -11.83 -6.27
C GLU A 122 8.99 -11.14 -7.15
N SER A 123 7.82 -10.81 -6.59
CA SER A 123 6.73 -10.15 -7.31
C SER A 123 6.78 -8.63 -7.22
N ILE A 124 7.14 -8.08 -6.05
CA ILE A 124 7.10 -6.64 -5.78
C ILE A 124 8.30 -6.14 -4.99
N SER A 125 8.75 -4.91 -5.23
CA SER A 125 9.72 -4.22 -4.38
C SER A 125 9.01 -3.22 -3.48
N ILE A 126 9.44 -3.13 -2.22
CA ILE A 126 8.90 -2.17 -1.26
C ILE A 126 9.93 -1.08 -1.00
N ILE A 127 9.51 0.18 -1.11
CA ILE A 127 10.32 1.34 -0.80
C ILE A 127 9.77 1.93 0.49
N ASP A 128 10.60 1.85 1.53
CA ASP A 128 10.36 2.51 2.79
C ASP A 128 10.93 3.95 2.75
N THR A 129 10.20 4.90 3.32
CA THR A 129 10.58 6.32 3.32
C THR A 129 10.74 6.85 4.74
N PRO A 130 11.60 7.86 4.96
CA PRO A 130 11.72 8.51 6.26
C PRO A 130 10.37 9.10 6.72
N GLY A 131 10.06 8.91 8.00
CA GLY A 131 8.81 9.42 8.57
C GLY A 131 8.66 10.93 8.45
N ILE A 132 7.45 11.36 8.09
CA ILE A 132 7.10 12.77 7.98
C ILE A 132 6.97 13.36 9.39
N LEU A 133 7.74 14.42 9.66
CA LEU A 133 7.86 14.99 10.99
C LEU A 133 6.55 15.70 11.38
N SER A 134 6.16 15.54 12.64
CA SER A 134 5.09 16.36 13.24
C SER A 134 5.74 17.38 14.18
N GLY A 135 5.81 18.63 13.72
CA GLY A 135 6.10 19.79 14.56
C GLY A 135 7.46 20.45 14.35
N ALA A 136 7.50 21.75 14.66
CA ALA A 136 8.64 22.64 14.42
C ALA A 136 9.94 22.26 15.16
N LYS A 137 9.89 21.43 16.22
CA LYS A 137 11.05 21.04 17.02
C LYS A 137 11.87 19.89 16.41
N GLN A 138 11.28 19.04 15.58
CA GLN A 138 12.00 17.96 14.89
C GLN A 138 12.72 18.42 13.61
N ARG A 139 12.42 19.63 13.12
CA ARG A 139 13.12 20.28 11.99
C ARG A 139 14.65 20.31 12.14
N VAL A 140 15.12 20.42 13.39
CA VAL A 140 16.54 20.46 13.75
C VAL A 140 17.28 19.16 13.41
N ASN A 141 16.63 17.99 13.50
CA ASN A 141 17.29 16.69 13.29
C ASN A 141 17.47 16.29 11.82
N ARG A 142 16.81 16.97 10.88
CA ARG A 142 16.97 16.74 9.43
C ARG A 142 17.83 17.82 8.75
N GLY A 143 18.36 18.77 9.53
CA GLY A 143 19.18 19.87 9.02
C GLY A 143 18.39 21.07 8.47
N GLU A 144 17.07 21.10 8.63
CA GLU A 144 16.27 22.27 8.24
C GLU A 144 16.12 23.22 9.42
N LYS A 145 17.03 24.21 9.48
CA LYS A 145 16.89 25.31 10.44
C LYS A 145 15.89 26.34 9.91
N SER A 146 15.07 26.83 10.85
CA SER A 146 14.27 28.05 10.74
C SER A 146 15.01 29.16 9.99
N LYS A 147 14.26 29.90 9.15
CA LYS A 147 14.58 31.01 8.22
C LYS A 147 15.68 32.05 8.57
N ALA A 148 16.46 31.89 9.63
CA ALA A 148 17.45 32.84 10.12
C ALA A 148 18.92 32.33 10.07
N GLN A 149 19.22 31.16 9.50
CA GLN A 149 20.62 30.68 9.45
C GLN A 149 20.97 30.01 8.12
N GLU A 150 21.14 30.88 7.12
CA GLU A 150 21.61 30.63 5.76
C GLU A 150 23.14 30.54 5.73
N TRP A 151 23.71 29.38 6.06
CA TRP A 151 25.00 28.87 5.56
C TRP A 151 25.37 27.58 6.31
N THR A 152 25.70 26.50 5.58
CA THR A 152 26.16 25.15 6.00
C THR A 152 25.09 24.01 6.15
N GLY A 153 24.95 23.15 5.12
CA GLY A 153 24.90 21.68 5.30
C GLY A 153 23.59 20.85 5.14
N GLN A 154 23.13 20.60 3.90
CA GLN A 154 22.37 19.42 3.41
C GLN A 154 21.01 19.01 4.07
N GLY A 155 19.92 19.70 3.75
CA GLY A 155 18.57 19.12 3.63
C GLY A 155 18.27 18.77 2.15
N TYR A 156 17.42 17.78 1.87
CA TYR A 156 16.97 17.48 0.50
C TYR A 156 15.47 17.78 0.36
N ASP A 157 15.06 18.19 -0.83
CA ASP A 157 13.65 18.49 -1.14
C ASP A 157 12.81 17.21 -1.10
N PHE A 158 12.24 16.92 0.07
CA PHE A 158 11.44 15.72 0.31
C PHE A 158 10.15 15.70 -0.53
N PRO A 159 9.36 16.79 -0.65
CA PRO A 159 8.24 16.86 -1.59
C PRO A 159 8.62 16.55 -3.04
N ALA A 160 9.76 17.04 -3.54
CA ALA A 160 10.21 16.70 -4.89
C ALA A 160 10.56 15.22 -5.07
N VAL A 161 11.19 14.60 -4.07
CA VAL A 161 11.48 13.16 -4.08
C VAL A 161 10.19 12.34 -4.06
N LEU A 162 9.21 12.71 -3.22
CA LEU A 162 7.91 12.05 -3.20
C LEU A 162 7.19 12.14 -4.55
N ARG A 163 7.21 13.32 -5.18
CA ARG A 163 6.65 13.52 -6.53
C ARG A 163 7.33 12.61 -7.56
N TRP A 164 8.66 12.50 -7.49
CA TRP A 164 9.42 11.63 -8.40
C TRP A 164 9.04 10.16 -8.25
N PHE A 165 8.83 9.70 -7.02
CA PHE A 165 8.33 8.35 -6.75
C PHE A 165 6.89 8.18 -7.23
N ALA A 166 6.00 9.12 -6.94
CA ALA A 166 4.59 9.04 -7.32
C ALA A 166 4.37 8.83 -8.84
N GLU A 167 5.23 9.42 -9.67
CA GLU A 167 5.24 9.24 -11.12
C GLU A 167 5.63 7.82 -11.59
N ARG A 168 6.28 7.02 -10.75
CA ARG A 168 6.92 5.74 -11.14
C ARG A 168 6.38 4.52 -10.43
N VAL A 169 5.73 4.72 -9.29
CA VAL A 169 5.36 3.64 -8.40
C VAL A 169 3.95 3.16 -8.72
N ASP A 170 3.69 1.91 -8.36
CA ASP A 170 2.43 1.25 -8.66
C ASP A 170 1.34 1.63 -7.66
N ARG A 171 1.74 1.79 -6.39
CA ARG A 171 0.85 2.04 -5.24
C ARG A 171 1.57 2.88 -4.19
N ILE A 172 0.86 3.82 -3.58
CA ILE A 172 1.35 4.66 -2.48
C ILE A 172 0.48 4.40 -1.25
N ILE A 173 1.07 3.93 -0.16
CA ILE A 173 0.37 3.69 1.10
C ILE A 173 0.70 4.81 2.09
N LEU A 174 -0.31 5.59 2.49
CA LEU A 174 -0.24 6.61 3.54
C LEU A 174 -0.62 6.00 4.89
N LEU A 175 0.32 5.87 5.83
CA LEU A 175 0.01 5.35 7.17
C LEU A 175 -0.31 6.48 8.16
N PHE A 176 -1.42 6.34 8.87
CA PHE A 176 -1.79 7.17 10.01
C PHE A 176 -1.92 6.30 11.25
N ASP A 177 -1.51 6.84 12.40
CA ASP A 177 -1.66 6.16 13.68
C ASP A 177 -2.97 6.62 14.33
N ALA A 178 -3.89 5.69 14.58
CA ALA A 178 -5.18 5.99 15.20
C ALA A 178 -5.03 6.55 16.63
N HIS A 179 -3.94 6.24 17.33
CA HIS A 179 -3.72 6.78 18.67
C HIS A 179 -3.16 8.22 18.65
N LYS A 180 -2.47 8.62 17.57
CA LYS A 180 -1.78 9.92 17.44
C LYS A 180 -2.02 10.56 16.08
N LEU A 181 -3.29 10.76 15.74
CA LEU A 181 -3.65 11.41 14.49
C LEU A 181 -3.26 12.89 14.53
N GLU A 182 -2.12 13.21 13.91
CA GLU A 182 -1.64 14.58 13.70
C GLU A 182 -1.28 14.78 12.23
N ILE A 183 -1.99 15.70 11.57
CA ILE A 183 -1.75 16.14 10.20
C ILE A 183 -1.02 17.48 10.28
N SER A 184 0.30 17.46 10.09
CA SER A 184 1.14 18.65 10.11
C SER A 184 1.12 19.41 8.78
N ASP A 185 1.58 20.65 8.77
CA ASP A 185 1.76 21.43 7.53
C ASP A 185 2.69 20.72 6.54
N GLU A 186 3.80 20.14 7.04
CA GLU A 186 4.76 19.36 6.23
C GLU A 186 4.10 18.12 5.61
N PHE A 187 3.21 17.47 6.36
CA PHE A 187 2.44 16.35 5.84
C PHE A 187 1.43 16.77 4.77
N SER A 188 0.81 17.95 4.93
CA SER A 188 -0.07 18.52 3.92
C SER A 188 0.69 18.90 2.65
N GLU A 189 1.92 19.43 2.78
CA GLU A 189 2.81 19.72 1.66
C GLU A 189 3.29 18.43 0.95
N ALA A 190 3.65 17.40 1.71
CA ALA A 190 4.01 16.09 1.20
C ALA A 190 2.87 15.44 0.43
N ILE A 191 1.64 15.48 0.97
CA ILE A 191 0.45 15.03 0.24
C ILE A 191 0.22 15.89 -1.01
N GLY A 192 0.39 17.20 -0.92
CA GLY A 192 0.29 18.10 -2.06
C GLY A 192 1.24 17.73 -3.21
N ALA A 193 2.40 17.13 -2.89
CA ALA A 193 3.33 16.62 -3.90
C ALA A 193 2.83 15.38 -4.65
N LEU A 194 1.85 14.66 -4.11
CA LEU A 194 1.23 13.47 -4.70
C LEU A 194 0.01 13.80 -5.59
N ARG A 195 -0.38 15.08 -5.68
CA ARG A 195 -1.49 15.54 -6.52
C ARG A 195 -1.31 15.08 -7.98
N GLY A 196 -2.39 14.62 -8.61
CA GLY A 196 -2.42 14.02 -9.94
C GLY A 196 -2.16 12.51 -9.98
N ASN A 197 -1.84 11.91 -8.83
CA ASN A 197 -1.63 10.47 -8.66
C ASN A 197 -2.54 9.90 -7.55
N GLU A 198 -3.68 10.55 -7.29
CA GLU A 198 -4.64 10.18 -6.26
C GLU A 198 -5.16 8.75 -6.44
N GLU A 199 -5.29 8.26 -7.68
CA GLU A 199 -5.75 6.89 -7.94
C GLU A 199 -4.79 5.80 -7.40
N LYS A 200 -3.51 6.16 -7.23
CA LYS A 200 -2.47 5.28 -6.69
C LYS A 200 -2.45 5.27 -5.18
N LEU A 201 -3.13 6.20 -4.51
CA LEU A 201 -3.12 6.31 -3.06
C LEU A 201 -4.05 5.30 -2.40
N ARG A 202 -3.55 4.76 -1.29
CA ARG A 202 -4.33 4.06 -0.27
C ARG A 202 -3.95 4.62 1.07
N VAL A 203 -4.93 4.87 1.91
CA VAL A 203 -4.70 5.35 3.26
C VAL A 203 -4.89 4.17 4.19
N VAL A 204 -4.03 4.05 5.20
CA VAL A 204 -4.13 3.00 6.22
C VAL A 204 -4.16 3.68 7.59
N LEU A 205 -5.26 3.53 8.29
CA LEU A 205 -5.43 3.96 9.67
C LEU A 205 -5.00 2.80 10.59
N ASN A 206 -3.71 2.79 10.92
CA ASN A 206 -3.03 1.76 11.69
C ASN A 206 -3.24 1.92 13.21
N LYS A 207 -3.01 0.85 13.97
CA LYS A 207 -3.17 0.77 15.44
C LYS A 207 -4.59 1.12 15.91
N ALA A 208 -5.59 0.78 15.09
CA ALA A 208 -6.99 1.03 15.41
C ALA A 208 -7.48 0.25 16.64
N ASP A 209 -6.81 -0.86 16.99
CA ASP A 209 -7.07 -1.66 18.19
C ASP A 209 -6.70 -0.95 19.52
N MET A 210 -5.94 0.15 19.46
CA MET A 210 -5.57 0.94 20.65
C MET A 210 -6.67 1.89 21.12
N VAL A 211 -7.77 2.02 20.36
CA VAL A 211 -8.85 2.96 20.62
C VAL A 211 -10.20 2.24 20.60
N GLY A 212 -11.13 2.66 21.47
CA GLY A 212 -12.49 2.12 21.47
C GLY A 212 -13.29 2.54 20.23
N THR A 213 -14.35 1.81 19.88
CA THR A 213 -15.12 1.99 18.64
C THR A 213 -15.62 3.43 18.42
N GLN A 214 -16.16 4.08 19.46
CA GLN A 214 -16.64 5.47 19.32
C GLN A 214 -15.50 6.46 19.03
N GLN A 215 -14.35 6.27 19.65
CA GLN A 215 -13.18 7.10 19.42
C GLN A 215 -12.62 6.86 18.02
N LEU A 216 -12.56 5.60 17.58
CA LEU A 216 -12.14 5.23 16.23
C LEU A 216 -12.97 5.95 15.16
N MET A 217 -14.30 5.98 15.30
CA MET A 217 -15.18 6.68 14.35
C MET A 217 -14.95 8.20 14.31
N ARG A 218 -14.63 8.82 15.45
CA ARG A 218 -14.26 10.25 15.51
C ARG A 218 -12.95 10.53 14.80
N ILE A 219 -11.96 9.65 14.98
CA ILE A 219 -10.62 9.77 14.38
C ILE A 219 -10.68 9.54 12.87
N TYR A 220 -11.43 8.52 12.44
CA TYR A 220 -11.73 8.29 11.03
C TYR A 220 -12.39 9.51 10.37
N GLY A 221 -13.44 10.06 10.99
CA GLY A 221 -14.11 11.26 10.49
C GLY A 221 -13.17 12.48 10.39
N ALA A 222 -12.32 12.69 11.40
CA ALA A 222 -11.33 13.76 11.40
C ALA A 222 -10.28 13.60 10.28
N LEU A 223 -9.81 12.36 10.05
CA LEU A 223 -8.89 12.02 8.97
C LEU A 223 -9.51 12.34 7.60
N MET A 224 -10.71 11.83 7.33
CA MET A 224 -11.42 12.05 6.06
C MET A 224 -11.66 13.54 5.78
N TRP A 225 -12.10 14.28 6.79
CA TRP A 225 -12.28 15.73 6.70
C TRP A 225 -10.99 16.46 6.31
N SER A 226 -9.86 16.02 6.88
CA SER A 226 -8.57 16.65 6.67
C SER A 226 -8.00 16.29 5.29
N LEU A 227 -8.10 15.02 4.88
CA LEU A 227 -7.70 14.58 3.54
C LEU A 227 -8.51 15.29 2.44
N GLY A 228 -9.83 15.44 2.64
CA GLY A 228 -10.69 16.17 1.71
C GLY A 228 -10.25 17.62 1.49
N LYS A 229 -9.80 18.31 2.54
CA LYS A 229 -9.25 19.67 2.43
C LYS A 229 -7.94 19.74 1.63
N VAL A 230 -7.10 18.70 1.69
CA VAL A 230 -5.77 18.71 1.07
C VAL A 230 -5.83 18.32 -0.41
N PHE A 231 -6.55 17.25 -0.76
CA PHE A 231 -6.63 16.80 -2.16
C PHE A 231 -7.49 17.72 -3.02
N ASN A 232 -8.58 18.26 -2.45
CA ASN A 232 -9.53 19.10 -3.17
C ASN A 232 -10.08 18.40 -4.45
N THR A 233 -10.30 17.09 -4.36
CA THR A 233 -10.92 16.25 -5.38
C THR A 233 -12.28 15.75 -4.87
N PRO A 234 -13.28 15.59 -5.74
CA PRO A 234 -14.57 15.00 -5.35
C PRO A 234 -14.46 13.50 -5.03
N GLU A 235 -13.39 12.85 -5.51
CA GLU A 235 -13.12 11.43 -5.28
C GLU A 235 -12.55 11.21 -3.88
N VAL A 236 -13.18 10.29 -3.15
CA VAL A 236 -12.83 9.94 -1.78
C VAL A 236 -11.78 8.81 -1.79
N VAL A 237 -10.64 9.03 -1.13
CA VAL A 237 -9.58 8.02 -1.03
C VAL A 237 -10.01 6.87 -0.11
N ARG A 238 -9.79 5.61 -0.54
CA ARG A 238 -10.01 4.41 0.30
C ARG A 238 -9.06 4.42 1.49
N VAL A 239 -9.64 4.29 2.68
CA VAL A 239 -8.92 4.14 3.96
C VAL A 239 -9.12 2.72 4.46
N TYR A 240 -8.04 2.00 4.74
CA TYR A 240 -8.06 0.69 5.39
C TYR A 240 -7.86 0.83 6.90
N ILE A 241 -8.76 0.27 7.70
CA ILE A 241 -8.73 0.43 9.17
C ILE A 241 -8.27 -0.87 9.81
N GLY A 242 -7.18 -0.84 10.59
CA GLY A 242 -6.70 -2.04 11.23
C GLY A 242 -5.44 -1.83 12.08
N SER A 243 -4.84 -2.94 12.48
CA SER A 243 -3.57 -2.96 13.20
C SER A 243 -2.65 -3.95 12.52
N PHE A 244 -1.80 -3.44 11.64
CA PHE A 244 -0.98 -4.22 10.70
C PHE A 244 0.32 -4.68 11.37
N TRP A 245 0.19 -5.58 12.34
CA TRP A 245 1.29 -6.20 13.09
C TRP A 245 0.88 -7.60 13.56
N SER A 246 1.85 -8.39 14.01
CA SER A 246 1.60 -9.77 14.47
C SER A 246 1.23 -9.87 15.95
N GLU A 247 1.07 -8.74 16.64
CA GLU A 247 0.76 -8.69 18.06
C GLU A 247 -0.75 -8.86 18.34
N PRO A 248 -1.14 -9.39 19.52
CA PRO A 248 -2.54 -9.50 19.91
C PRO A 248 -3.25 -8.13 19.97
N LEU A 249 -4.54 -8.10 19.59
CA LEU A 249 -5.37 -6.90 19.67
C LEU A 249 -5.58 -6.47 21.12
N LEU A 250 -5.38 -5.18 21.40
CA LEU A 250 -5.66 -4.59 22.72
C LEU A 250 -7.16 -4.46 22.99
N VAL A 251 -7.91 -3.90 22.04
CA VAL A 251 -9.38 -3.83 22.07
C VAL A 251 -9.94 -4.65 20.91
N PRO A 252 -10.51 -5.85 21.18
CA PRO A 252 -10.95 -6.78 20.13
C PRO A 252 -12.34 -6.48 19.55
N ASP A 253 -13.03 -5.44 20.03
CA ASP A 253 -14.42 -5.12 19.66
C ASP A 253 -14.67 -5.06 18.15
N ASN A 254 -13.70 -4.57 17.38
CA ASN A 254 -13.81 -4.41 15.92
C ASN A 254 -12.93 -5.41 15.15
N ARG A 255 -12.55 -6.54 15.76
CA ARG A 255 -11.66 -7.55 15.17
C ARG A 255 -12.06 -7.94 13.75
N ARG A 256 -13.35 -8.26 13.54
CA ARG A 256 -13.87 -8.65 12.22
C ARG A 256 -13.68 -7.56 11.17
N LEU A 257 -13.86 -6.28 11.56
CA LEU A 257 -13.60 -5.15 10.65
C LEU A 257 -12.11 -5.10 10.29
N PHE A 258 -11.21 -5.22 11.26
CA PHE A 258 -9.77 -5.16 11.01
C PHE A 258 -9.29 -6.28 10.08
N GLU A 259 -9.77 -7.51 10.29
CA GLU A 259 -9.45 -8.66 9.44
C GLU A 259 -9.96 -8.47 8.00
N LEU A 260 -11.20 -8.00 7.82
CA LEU A 260 -11.76 -7.71 6.49
C LEU A 260 -11.00 -6.59 5.76
N GLU A 261 -10.63 -5.53 6.47
CA GLU A 261 -9.89 -4.40 5.90
C GLU A 261 -8.44 -4.76 5.55
N GLU A 262 -7.84 -5.67 6.31
CA GLU A 262 -6.52 -6.25 6.03
C GLU A 262 -6.58 -7.14 4.78
N GLU A 263 -7.58 -8.01 4.66
CA GLU A 263 -7.82 -8.83 3.47
C GLU A 263 -8.02 -7.97 2.21
N ASP A 264 -8.84 -6.91 2.30
CA ASP A 264 -9.06 -5.97 1.22
C ASP A 264 -7.75 -5.29 0.77
N LEU A 265 -6.94 -4.80 1.72
CA LEU A 265 -5.65 -4.18 1.41
C LEU A 265 -4.69 -5.18 0.76
N PHE A 266 -4.64 -6.40 1.29
CA PHE A 266 -3.77 -7.44 0.77
C PHE A 266 -4.18 -7.88 -0.63
N SER A 267 -5.48 -8.00 -0.91
CA SER A 267 -5.98 -8.25 -2.26
C SER A 267 -5.56 -7.14 -3.24
N ASP A 268 -5.69 -5.87 -2.84
CA ASP A 268 -5.27 -4.73 -3.67
C ASP A 268 -3.75 -4.75 -3.97
N ILE A 269 -2.92 -5.19 -3.01
CA ILE A 269 -1.47 -5.35 -3.22
C ILE A 269 -1.14 -6.58 -4.06
N GLN A 270 -1.82 -7.72 -3.84
CA GLN A 270 -1.60 -8.96 -4.58
C GLN A 270 -1.88 -8.82 -6.07
N ASN A 271 -2.86 -7.97 -6.42
CA ASN A 271 -3.26 -7.70 -7.79
C ASN A 271 -2.39 -6.66 -8.52
N LEU A 272 -1.34 -6.12 -7.87
CA LEU A 272 -0.46 -5.13 -8.51
C LEU A 272 0.27 -5.67 -9.75
N PRO A 273 0.87 -6.87 -9.74
CA PRO A 273 1.58 -7.39 -10.91
C PRO A 273 0.67 -7.55 -12.12
N HIS A 274 -0.54 -8.08 -11.94
CA HIS A 274 -1.53 -8.25 -13.01
C HIS A 274 -1.91 -6.94 -13.68
N ASN A 275 -2.06 -5.88 -12.90
CA ASN A 275 -2.49 -4.57 -13.39
C ASN A 275 -1.32 -3.67 -13.82
N ALA A 276 -0.08 -4.16 -13.81
CA ALA A 276 1.11 -3.34 -14.05
C ALA A 276 1.13 -2.75 -15.47
N ALA A 277 0.81 -3.55 -16.48
CA ALA A 277 0.82 -3.11 -17.88
C ALA A 277 -0.21 -2.00 -18.15
N LEU A 278 -1.44 -2.15 -17.64
CA LEU A 278 -2.48 -1.13 -17.73
C LEU A 278 -2.09 0.17 -17.02
N ARG A 279 -1.44 0.08 -15.85
CA ARG A 279 -0.98 1.26 -15.10
C ARG A 279 0.18 1.96 -15.81
N LYS A 280 1.15 1.20 -16.36
CA LYS A 280 2.22 1.75 -17.22
C LYS A 280 1.65 2.46 -18.45
N LEU A 281 0.60 1.89 -19.07
CA LEU A 281 -0.10 2.52 -20.19
C LEU A 281 -0.76 3.85 -19.77
N ASN A 282 -1.47 3.88 -18.64
CA ASN A 282 -2.10 5.09 -18.13
C ASN A 282 -1.07 6.20 -17.82
N ASP A 283 0.06 5.85 -17.21
CA ASP A 283 1.15 6.79 -16.95
C ASP A 283 1.76 7.32 -18.26
N LEU A 284 1.89 6.47 -19.28
CA LEU A 284 2.31 6.89 -20.63
C LEU A 284 1.33 7.90 -21.23
N VAL A 285 0.01 7.65 -21.12
CA VAL A 285 -1.03 8.58 -21.60
C VAL A 285 -0.93 9.93 -20.90
N LYS A 286 -0.86 9.93 -19.57
CA LYS A 286 -0.71 11.15 -18.75
C LYS A 286 0.53 11.93 -19.19
N ARG A 287 1.66 11.26 -19.35
CA ARG A 287 2.92 11.88 -19.78
C ARG A 287 2.84 12.42 -21.21
N ALA A 288 2.23 11.68 -22.13
CA ALA A 288 2.04 12.12 -23.52
C ALA A 288 1.23 13.42 -23.59
N ARG A 289 0.14 13.54 -22.80
CA ARG A 289 -0.64 14.78 -22.68
C ARG A 289 0.19 15.94 -22.13
N LEU A 290 0.94 15.72 -21.05
CA LEU A 290 1.81 16.75 -20.48
C LEU A 290 2.89 17.21 -21.47
N VAL A 291 3.50 16.28 -22.21
CA VAL A 291 4.49 16.59 -23.27
C VAL A 291 3.87 17.43 -24.38
N ARG A 292 2.65 17.08 -24.83
CA ARG A 292 1.88 17.87 -25.81
C ARG A 292 1.69 19.29 -25.33
N VAL A 293 1.19 19.47 -24.10
CA VAL A 293 0.95 20.81 -23.51
C VAL A 293 2.25 21.60 -23.42
N HIS A 294 3.31 20.98 -22.91
CA HIS A 294 4.62 21.62 -22.80
C HIS A 294 5.15 22.07 -24.17
N ALA A 295 5.00 21.24 -25.22
CA ALA A 295 5.41 21.60 -26.57
C ALA A 295 4.66 22.83 -27.11
N HIS A 296 3.34 22.92 -26.87
CA HIS A 296 2.55 24.10 -27.24
C HIS A 296 3.01 25.35 -26.48
N ILE A 297 3.25 25.24 -25.17
CA ILE A 297 3.74 26.37 -24.36
C ILE A 297 5.08 26.88 -24.90
N ILE A 298 6.07 26.01 -25.06
CA ILE A 298 7.41 26.39 -25.54
C ILE A 298 7.35 26.98 -26.95
N SER A 299 6.54 26.40 -27.85
CA SER A 299 6.38 26.92 -29.21
C SER A 299 5.69 28.28 -29.23
N TYR A 300 4.68 28.51 -28.39
CA TYR A 300 4.01 29.80 -28.29
C TYR A 300 4.98 30.88 -27.80
N LEU A 301 5.73 30.58 -26.73
CA LEU A 301 6.76 31.48 -26.21
C LEU A 301 7.80 31.82 -27.29
N LYS A 302 8.26 30.83 -28.05
CA LYS A 302 9.19 31.04 -29.17
C LYS A 302 8.62 31.94 -30.26
N LYS A 303 7.35 31.75 -30.63
CA LYS A 303 6.66 32.53 -31.66
C LYS A 303 6.52 34.01 -31.28
N GLU A 304 6.31 34.29 -30.00
CA GLU A 304 6.13 35.64 -29.44
C GLU A 304 7.44 36.39 -29.15
N MET A 305 8.60 35.74 -29.35
CA MET A 305 9.90 36.36 -29.09
C MET A 305 10.36 37.25 -30.26
N PRO A 306 10.61 38.56 -30.02
CA PRO A 306 11.12 39.46 -31.04
C PRO A 306 12.63 39.29 -31.25
N THR A 307 13.11 39.77 -32.40
CA THR A 307 14.54 39.79 -32.73
C THR A 307 15.33 40.78 -31.86
N PHE A 308 14.70 41.88 -31.42
CA PHE A 308 15.26 42.94 -30.55
C PHE A 308 14.45 43.12 -29.25
N ARG A 309 15.06 43.66 -28.18
CA ARG A 309 14.45 43.84 -26.82
C ARG A 309 13.91 42.54 -26.20
N LYS A 310 14.73 41.48 -26.21
CA LYS A 310 14.36 40.13 -25.74
C LYS A 310 14.02 40.06 -24.25
N ASP A 311 14.76 40.75 -23.39
CA ASP A 311 14.63 40.59 -21.93
C ASP A 311 13.31 41.12 -21.37
N ASN A 312 12.88 42.31 -21.81
CA ASN A 312 11.61 42.89 -21.38
C ASN A 312 10.42 42.06 -21.91
N ARG A 313 10.51 41.54 -23.15
CA ARG A 313 9.46 40.67 -23.68
C ARG A 313 9.39 39.36 -22.92
N LYS A 314 10.53 38.73 -22.60
CA LYS A 314 10.60 37.51 -21.79
C LYS A 314 9.91 37.71 -20.44
N LYS A 315 10.27 38.77 -19.70
CA LYS A 315 9.63 39.08 -18.40
C LYS A 315 8.11 39.26 -18.54
N ASN A 316 7.66 39.96 -19.59
CA ASN A 316 6.24 40.13 -19.86
C ASN A 316 5.53 38.80 -20.19
N LEU A 317 6.14 37.94 -21.02
CA LEU A 317 5.58 36.62 -21.36
C LEU A 317 5.46 35.71 -20.15
N ILE A 318 6.45 35.73 -19.24
CA ILE A 318 6.41 34.96 -17.98
C ILE A 318 5.29 35.50 -17.08
N TYR A 319 5.14 36.82 -16.97
CA TYR A 319 4.04 37.43 -16.21
C TYR A 319 2.66 37.07 -16.79
N GLN A 320 2.53 37.06 -18.12
CA GLN A 320 1.29 36.70 -18.82
C GLN A 320 1.06 35.19 -18.97
N LEU A 321 1.90 34.34 -18.37
CA LEU A 321 1.80 32.88 -18.53
C LEU A 321 0.41 32.29 -18.20
N PRO A 322 -0.31 32.73 -17.14
CA PRO A 322 -1.67 32.25 -16.89
C PRO A 322 -2.63 32.51 -18.06
N VAL A 323 -2.53 33.69 -18.67
CA VAL A 323 -3.35 34.07 -19.84
C VAL A 323 -2.94 33.26 -21.07
N ILE A 324 -1.64 32.98 -21.23
CA ILE A 324 -1.14 32.12 -22.30
C ILE A 324 -1.69 30.69 -22.15
N PHE A 325 -1.75 30.15 -20.94
CA PHE A 325 -2.34 28.83 -20.70
C PHE A 325 -3.81 28.77 -21.14
N SER A 326 -4.63 29.74 -20.72
CA SER A 326 -6.03 29.81 -21.15
C SER A 326 -6.20 29.96 -22.67
N LYS A 327 -5.30 30.69 -23.34
CA LYS A 327 -5.31 30.80 -24.80
C LYS A 327 -4.99 29.47 -25.48
N ILE A 328 -3.94 28.77 -25.02
CA ILE A 328 -3.55 27.45 -25.54
C ILE A 328 -4.68 26.44 -25.30
N GLN A 329 -5.29 26.48 -24.12
CA GLN A 329 -6.41 25.63 -23.74
C GLN A 329 -7.56 25.73 -24.74
N LEU A 330 -8.01 26.95 -25.04
CA LEU A 330 -9.10 27.22 -25.98
C LEU A 330 -8.73 26.90 -27.43
N GLN A 331 -7.52 27.25 -27.87
CA GLN A 331 -7.09 27.06 -29.26
C GLN A 331 -6.89 25.59 -29.62
N HIS A 332 -6.41 24.78 -28.67
CA HIS A 332 -6.02 23.39 -28.90
C HIS A 332 -6.94 22.37 -28.23
N HIS A 333 -8.04 22.80 -27.61
CA HIS A 333 -9.03 21.94 -26.94
C HIS A 333 -8.40 21.01 -25.90
N ILE A 334 -7.51 21.57 -25.07
CA ILE A 334 -6.78 20.84 -24.03
C ILE A 334 -7.51 21.01 -22.69
N SER A 335 -7.53 19.98 -21.85
CA SER A 335 -8.09 20.10 -20.50
C SER A 335 -7.19 20.97 -19.62
N ALA A 336 -7.78 21.78 -18.72
CA ALA A 336 -7.02 22.56 -17.74
C ALA A 336 -6.13 21.66 -16.83
N GLY A 337 -6.57 20.43 -16.57
CA GLY A 337 -5.82 19.46 -15.75
C GLY A 337 -4.53 18.94 -16.39
N ASP A 338 -4.35 19.09 -17.70
CA ASP A 338 -3.12 18.68 -18.39
C ASP A 338 -2.00 19.73 -18.29
N PHE A 339 -2.30 20.94 -17.77
CA PHE A 339 -1.32 22.01 -17.64
C PHE A 339 -0.46 21.88 -16.38
N PRO A 340 0.84 22.22 -16.46
CA PRO A 340 1.71 22.23 -15.30
C PRO A 340 1.35 23.38 -14.34
N ASP A 341 1.85 23.30 -13.10
CA ASP A 341 1.75 24.41 -12.15
C ASP A 341 2.37 25.69 -12.74
N CYS A 342 1.57 26.74 -12.79
CA CYS A 342 1.95 27.99 -13.45
C CYS A 342 3.10 28.69 -12.72
N ALA A 343 3.09 28.72 -11.38
CA ALA A 343 4.12 29.40 -10.60
C ALA A 343 5.48 28.72 -10.77
N LYS A 344 5.51 27.39 -10.71
CA LYS A 344 6.71 26.58 -10.94
C LYS A 344 7.24 26.74 -12.36
N MET A 345 6.35 26.76 -13.37
CA MET A 345 6.76 26.99 -14.76
C MET A 345 7.33 28.40 -14.94
N GLN A 346 6.76 29.43 -14.30
CA GLN A 346 7.29 30.80 -14.34
C GLN A 346 8.70 30.86 -13.78
N GLU A 347 8.94 30.24 -12.62
CA GLU A 347 10.26 30.15 -12.00
C GLU A 347 11.28 29.46 -12.92
N GLN A 348 10.93 28.29 -13.47
CA GLN A 348 11.82 27.55 -14.36
C GLN A 348 12.11 28.32 -15.66
N LEU A 349 11.14 29.04 -16.21
CA LEU A 349 11.33 29.84 -17.42
C LEU A 349 12.28 31.05 -17.21
N LEU A 350 12.46 31.53 -15.99
CA LEU A 350 13.39 32.65 -15.71
C LEU A 350 14.84 32.29 -16.07
N THR A 351 15.25 31.04 -15.88
CA THR A 351 16.63 30.59 -16.15
C THR A 351 16.90 30.23 -17.61
N HIS A 352 15.86 30.13 -18.44
CA HIS A 352 15.97 29.66 -19.83
C HIS A 352 16.03 30.81 -20.85
N ASP A 353 16.81 30.64 -21.92
CA ASP A 353 16.85 31.58 -23.04
C ASP A 353 15.79 31.21 -24.09
N PHE A 354 14.75 32.03 -24.21
CA PHE A 354 13.62 31.77 -25.10
C PHE A 354 14.01 31.83 -26.58
N SER A 355 15.12 32.49 -26.92
CA SER A 355 15.59 32.52 -28.31
C SER A 355 16.10 31.16 -28.78
N LYS A 356 16.52 30.29 -27.86
CA LYS A 356 16.96 28.91 -28.14
C LYS A 356 15.82 27.90 -28.23
N PHE A 357 14.60 28.30 -27.88
CA PHE A 357 13.44 27.43 -28.01
C PHE A 357 13.18 27.05 -29.47
N LYS A 358 12.69 25.83 -29.66
CA LYS A 358 12.39 25.28 -30.99
C LYS A 358 10.91 25.54 -31.31
N PRO A 359 10.58 25.85 -32.58
CA PRO A 359 9.20 25.91 -33.01
C PRO A 359 8.58 24.51 -32.99
N LEU A 360 7.25 24.46 -32.88
CA LEU A 360 6.50 23.21 -32.97
C LEU A 360 6.77 22.52 -34.33
N LYS A 361 7.05 21.22 -34.29
CA LYS A 361 7.16 20.41 -35.49
C LYS A 361 5.84 19.65 -35.71
N PRO A 362 5.06 19.95 -36.76
CA PRO A 362 3.77 19.32 -36.99
C PRO A 362 3.85 17.79 -37.07
N SER A 363 4.93 17.24 -37.65
CA SER A 363 5.12 15.79 -37.75
C SER A 363 5.25 15.09 -36.39
N LEU A 364 5.93 15.72 -35.42
CA LEU A 364 6.07 15.15 -34.08
C LEU A 364 4.75 15.22 -33.31
N MET A 365 3.96 16.27 -33.54
CA MET A 365 2.62 16.38 -32.95
C MET A 365 1.66 15.35 -33.54
N ALA A 366 1.68 15.16 -34.85
CA ALA A 366 0.86 14.15 -35.51
C ALA A 366 1.15 12.74 -34.97
N ALA A 367 2.43 12.39 -34.76
CA ALA A 367 2.79 11.11 -34.15
C ALA A 367 2.30 10.96 -32.71
N LEU A 368 2.30 12.04 -31.92
CA LEU A 368 1.80 12.04 -30.55
C LEU A 368 0.26 11.93 -30.50
N ASP A 369 -0.43 12.59 -31.42
CA ASP A 369 -1.89 12.50 -31.54
C ASP A 369 -2.32 11.12 -32.07
N GLU A 370 -1.57 10.51 -32.99
CA GLU A 370 -1.78 9.13 -33.46
C GLU A 370 -1.64 8.11 -32.32
N LEU A 371 -0.60 8.26 -31.49
CA LEU A 371 -0.41 7.44 -30.29
C LEU A 371 -1.65 7.50 -29.38
N LEU A 372 -2.12 8.73 -29.09
CA LEU A 372 -3.25 8.99 -28.18
C LEU A 372 -4.61 8.57 -28.74
N ALA A 373 -4.82 8.68 -30.05
CA ALA A 373 -6.12 8.42 -30.68
C ALA A 373 -6.29 6.98 -31.18
N SER A 374 -5.21 6.33 -31.65
CA SER A 374 -5.28 5.08 -32.39
C SER A 374 -4.49 3.96 -31.74
N ASP A 375 -3.20 4.18 -31.43
CA ASP A 375 -2.33 3.09 -31.01
C ASP A 375 -2.66 2.58 -29.61
N ILE A 376 -3.00 3.47 -28.68
CA ILE A 376 -3.49 3.08 -27.35
C ILE A 376 -4.78 2.25 -27.45
N ALA A 377 -5.70 2.64 -28.33
CA ALA A 377 -6.96 1.90 -28.52
C ALA A 377 -6.73 0.47 -29.05
N LYS A 378 -5.72 0.28 -29.90
CA LYS A 378 -5.31 -1.05 -30.40
C LYS A 378 -4.63 -1.90 -29.32
N LEU A 379 -3.98 -1.29 -28.34
CA LEU A 379 -3.32 -1.99 -27.24
C LEU A 379 -4.33 -2.50 -26.19
N MET A 380 -5.45 -1.81 -25.98
CA MET A 380 -6.44 -2.19 -24.95
C MET A 380 -6.98 -3.63 -25.07
N PRO A 381 -7.33 -4.15 -26.26
CA PRO A 381 -7.73 -5.56 -26.42
C PRO A 381 -6.59 -6.54 -26.10
N LEU A 382 -5.35 -6.21 -26.49
CA LEU A 382 -4.19 -7.06 -26.24
C LEU A 382 -3.87 -7.13 -24.75
N LEU A 383 -3.92 -6.00 -24.05
CA LEU A 383 -3.73 -5.94 -22.61
C LEU A 383 -4.78 -6.77 -21.85
N ARG A 384 -6.05 -6.71 -22.27
CA ARG A 384 -7.10 -7.55 -21.67
C ARG A 384 -6.85 -9.05 -21.89
N GLN A 385 -6.34 -9.44 -23.05
CA GLN A 385 -5.97 -10.85 -23.29
C GLN A 385 -4.77 -11.27 -22.45
N GLU A 386 -3.78 -10.39 -22.29
CA GLU A 386 -2.62 -10.61 -21.44
C GLU A 386 -3.02 -10.71 -19.96
N GLU A 387 -3.95 -9.88 -19.48
CA GLU A 387 -4.53 -9.94 -18.14
C GLU A 387 -5.24 -11.28 -17.88
N ILE A 388 -6.00 -11.80 -18.86
CA ILE A 388 -6.65 -13.12 -18.74
C ILE A 388 -5.60 -14.23 -18.66
N ASN A 389 -4.58 -14.19 -19.53
CA ASN A 389 -3.50 -15.19 -19.54
C ASN A 389 -2.64 -15.13 -18.26
N LEU A 390 -2.44 -13.94 -17.70
CA LEU A 390 -1.73 -13.73 -16.43
C LEU A 390 -2.59 -14.01 -15.21
N GLY A 391 -3.93 -13.95 -15.31
CA GLY A 391 -4.85 -14.28 -14.23
C GLY A 391 -4.74 -15.73 -13.75
N GLU A 392 -4.16 -16.61 -14.56
CA GLU A 392 -3.79 -17.98 -14.17
C GLU A 392 -2.49 -18.04 -13.33
N GLN A 393 -1.65 -17.00 -13.41
CA GLN A 393 -0.45 -16.90 -12.59
C GLN A 393 -0.77 -16.33 -11.20
N PRO A 394 -0.19 -16.89 -10.14
CA PRO A 394 -0.37 -16.36 -8.80
C PRO A 394 0.18 -14.91 -8.74
N GLY A 395 -0.58 -13.97 -8.16
CA GLY A 395 -0.12 -12.59 -7.92
C GLY A 395 1.01 -12.54 -6.89
N VAL A 396 1.09 -11.50 -6.06
CA VAL A 396 2.07 -11.51 -4.96
C VAL A 396 1.88 -12.74 -4.08
N GLN A 397 2.92 -13.58 -3.98
CA GLN A 397 2.92 -14.83 -3.21
C GLN A 397 3.75 -14.72 -1.93
N GLY A 398 3.44 -15.58 -0.97
CA GLY A 398 4.25 -15.74 0.23
C GLY A 398 4.02 -14.72 1.32
N GLY A 399 4.69 -14.88 2.47
CA GLY A 399 4.59 -13.95 3.59
C GLY A 399 3.18 -13.85 4.17
N ALA A 400 2.75 -12.62 4.48
CA ALA A 400 1.42 -12.33 5.03
C ALA A 400 0.26 -12.68 4.08
N PHE A 401 0.55 -12.84 2.79
CA PHE A 401 -0.44 -13.10 1.74
C PHE A 401 -0.88 -14.58 1.65
N LEU A 402 -0.20 -15.50 2.35
CA LEU A 402 -0.53 -16.92 2.37
C LEU A 402 -1.79 -17.24 3.22
N GLY A 403 -2.20 -16.31 4.09
CA GLY A 403 -3.23 -16.51 5.11
C GLY A 403 -4.50 -15.67 4.94
N THR A 404 -4.66 -14.92 3.84
CA THR A 404 -5.92 -14.19 3.52
C THR A 404 -7.07 -15.12 3.13
N ARG A 405 -6.86 -16.43 3.21
CA ARG A 405 -7.93 -17.41 3.36
C ARG A 405 -7.89 -17.78 4.83
N ALA A 406 -8.94 -17.40 5.56
CA ALA A 406 -9.23 -17.86 6.92
C ALA A 406 -8.58 -19.22 7.19
N GLY A 407 -7.84 -19.32 8.29
CA GLY A 407 -7.00 -20.49 8.62
C GLY A 407 -7.73 -21.84 8.50
N PRO A 408 -7.04 -22.97 8.67
CA PRO A 408 -7.62 -24.31 8.46
C PRO A 408 -8.84 -24.61 9.34
N PHE A 409 -9.11 -23.74 10.31
CA PHE A 409 -10.31 -23.68 11.10
C PHE A 409 -11.05 -22.39 10.73
N VAL A 410 -11.83 -22.39 9.64
CA VAL A 410 -13.07 -21.64 9.69
C VAL A 410 -13.78 -22.23 10.90
N VAL A 411 -13.90 -21.46 11.98
CA VAL A 411 -14.66 -21.92 13.13
C VAL A 411 -16.05 -22.11 12.58
N ASN A 412 -16.43 -23.37 12.39
CA ASN A 412 -17.80 -23.80 12.17
C ASN A 412 -18.58 -23.39 13.41
N ASP A 413 -18.89 -22.10 13.51
CA ASP A 413 -19.89 -21.60 14.42
C ASP A 413 -21.18 -22.29 13.97
N PRO A 414 -21.82 -23.13 14.81
CA PRO A 414 -23.11 -23.73 14.47
C PRO A 414 -24.15 -22.66 14.07
N PHE A 415 -23.90 -21.39 14.43
CA PHE A 415 -24.71 -20.26 14.02
C PHE A 415 -24.27 -19.63 12.67
N GLY A 416 -22.97 -19.60 12.35
CA GLY A 416 -22.38 -18.97 11.17
C GLY A 416 -22.37 -19.83 9.88
N ASP A 417 -22.23 -21.15 9.98
CA ASP A 417 -22.18 -22.02 8.77
C ASP A 417 -23.52 -22.19 8.06
N MET A 418 -24.61 -21.82 8.70
CA MET A 418 -25.95 -21.86 8.13
C MET A 418 -26.31 -20.60 7.31
N GLU A 419 -25.36 -19.69 7.05
CA GLU A 419 -25.54 -18.59 6.09
C GLU A 419 -25.18 -18.98 4.65
N LYS A 420 -24.52 -20.13 4.42
CA LYS A 420 -24.06 -20.56 3.09
C LYS A 420 -24.88 -21.67 2.41
N GLU A 421 -25.90 -22.21 3.05
CA GLU A 421 -26.88 -23.09 2.40
C GLU A 421 -28.25 -22.40 2.38
N GLY A 422 -28.47 -21.54 1.39
CA GLY A 422 -29.71 -20.77 1.31
C GLY A 422 -29.86 -19.85 0.10
N GLU A 423 -29.20 -20.14 -1.02
CA GLU A 423 -29.66 -19.70 -2.36
C GLU A 423 -30.56 -20.81 -2.95
N ASP A 424 -31.64 -21.13 -2.25
CA ASP A 424 -32.83 -21.70 -2.88
C ASP A 424 -34.06 -21.08 -2.21
N GLY A 425 -35.02 -20.64 -3.03
CA GLY A 425 -36.13 -19.77 -2.65
C GLY A 425 -37.23 -20.45 -1.83
N GLY A 426 -36.89 -21.11 -0.74
CA GLY A 426 -37.83 -21.68 0.23
C GLY A 426 -38.03 -20.78 1.44
N GLU A 427 -39.28 -20.59 1.88
CA GLU A 427 -39.63 -19.85 3.10
C GLU A 427 -38.81 -20.34 4.31
N MET A 428 -37.97 -19.46 4.87
CA MET A 428 -37.17 -19.73 6.07
C MET A 428 -38.06 -20.00 7.30
N ALA A 429 -38.42 -21.26 7.53
CA ALA A 429 -39.16 -21.70 8.71
C ALA A 429 -38.38 -21.36 10.00
N TRP A 430 -39.06 -20.80 11.00
CA TRP A 430 -38.43 -20.44 12.28
C TRP A 430 -38.07 -21.71 13.06
N VAL A 431 -36.81 -21.80 13.52
CA VAL A 431 -36.26 -23.02 14.14
C VAL A 431 -37.07 -23.46 15.37
N VAL A 432 -37.60 -22.48 16.10
CA VAL A 432 -38.35 -22.67 17.35
C VAL A 432 -39.79 -23.16 17.09
N THR A 433 -40.29 -23.13 15.84
CA THR A 433 -41.67 -23.53 15.52
C THR A 433 -42.00 -24.96 15.94
N LYS A 434 -41.03 -25.88 15.94
CA LYS A 434 -41.24 -27.28 16.34
C LYS A 434 -41.56 -27.44 17.82
N ASP A 435 -40.87 -26.68 18.67
CA ASP A 435 -40.95 -26.77 20.14
C ASP A 435 -41.84 -25.69 20.75
N LYS A 436 -42.34 -24.74 19.92
CA LYS A 436 -43.25 -23.67 20.35
C LYS A 436 -44.44 -24.17 21.19
N PRO A 437 -45.17 -25.25 20.85
CA PRO A 437 -46.29 -25.71 21.68
C PRO A 437 -45.89 -26.06 23.12
N LYS A 438 -44.70 -26.62 23.32
CA LYS A 438 -44.14 -26.95 24.65
C LYS A 438 -43.83 -25.67 25.44
N TYR A 439 -43.28 -24.66 24.78
CA TYR A 439 -42.96 -23.39 25.43
C TYR A 439 -44.21 -22.56 25.72
N ASP A 440 -45.21 -22.59 24.84
CA ASP A 440 -46.50 -21.92 25.03
C ASP A 440 -47.24 -22.46 26.26
N GLU A 441 -47.19 -23.78 26.50
CA GLU A 441 -47.77 -24.37 27.72
C GLU A 441 -47.12 -23.78 28.99
N ILE A 442 -45.79 -23.66 29.00
CA ILE A 442 -45.06 -23.04 30.12
C ILE A 442 -45.41 -21.55 30.23
N PHE A 443 -45.47 -20.84 29.10
CA PHE A 443 -45.79 -19.42 29.03
C PHE A 443 -47.16 -19.11 29.64
N TYR A 444 -48.21 -19.83 29.23
CA TYR A 444 -49.56 -19.60 29.74
C TYR A 444 -49.71 -20.02 31.21
N ASN A 445 -48.98 -21.05 31.67
CA ASN A 445 -48.93 -21.44 33.07
C ASN A 445 -48.31 -20.37 33.98
N LEU A 446 -47.47 -19.47 33.45
CA LEU A 446 -46.89 -18.34 34.18
C LEU A 446 -47.84 -17.13 34.31
N ALA A 447 -49.08 -17.27 33.82
CA ALA A 447 -50.12 -16.25 33.83
C ALA A 447 -49.64 -14.90 33.24
N PRO A 448 -49.44 -14.83 31.90
CA PRO A 448 -49.07 -13.60 31.23
C PRO A 448 -50.25 -12.61 31.27
N ASN A 449 -49.94 -11.32 31.37
CA ASN A 449 -50.96 -10.26 31.34
C ASN A 449 -51.07 -9.76 29.90
N GLU A 450 -52.27 -9.81 29.30
CA GLU A 450 -52.52 -9.35 27.92
C GLU A 450 -51.61 -10.02 26.87
N GLY A 451 -51.22 -11.27 27.09
CA GLY A 451 -50.34 -12.01 26.17
C GLY A 451 -48.85 -11.65 26.29
N LYS A 452 -48.46 -10.88 27.32
CA LYS A 452 -47.05 -10.58 27.62
C LYS A 452 -46.69 -10.97 29.06
N LEU A 453 -45.51 -11.54 29.23
CA LEU A 453 -44.93 -11.88 30.52
C LEU A 453 -44.05 -10.73 31.01
N SER A 454 -44.35 -10.20 32.19
CA SER A 454 -43.55 -9.14 32.80
C SER A 454 -42.11 -9.60 33.06
N GLY A 455 -41.12 -8.74 32.84
CA GLY A 455 -39.71 -9.07 33.04
C GLY A 455 -39.34 -9.56 34.43
N THR A 456 -40.08 -9.20 35.48
CA THR A 456 -39.88 -9.77 36.82
C THR A 456 -40.26 -11.25 36.87
N LYS A 457 -41.44 -11.62 36.37
CA LYS A 457 -41.90 -13.01 36.29
C LYS A 457 -41.01 -13.85 35.38
N ALA A 458 -40.65 -13.29 34.22
CA ALA A 458 -39.77 -13.96 33.26
C ALA A 458 -38.37 -14.21 33.86
N ARG A 459 -37.79 -13.22 34.55
CA ARG A 459 -36.52 -13.39 35.28
C ARG A 459 -36.62 -14.47 36.34
N ASP A 460 -37.68 -14.47 37.15
CA ASP A 460 -37.83 -15.44 38.24
C ASP A 460 -37.94 -16.87 37.70
N TRP A 461 -38.63 -17.05 36.56
CA TRP A 461 -38.63 -18.32 35.82
C TRP A 461 -37.26 -18.66 35.24
N MET A 462 -36.58 -17.72 34.57
CA MET A 462 -35.25 -17.94 34.00
C MET A 462 -34.21 -18.34 35.07
N VAL A 463 -34.27 -17.76 36.26
CA VAL A 463 -33.39 -18.13 37.39
C VAL A 463 -33.62 -19.58 37.85
N SER A 464 -34.85 -20.09 37.73
CA SER A 464 -35.17 -21.48 38.08
C SER A 464 -34.45 -22.51 37.20
N THR A 465 -33.98 -22.11 36.00
CA THR A 465 -33.24 -22.96 35.05
C THR A 465 -31.79 -23.24 35.46
N ARG A 466 -31.33 -22.64 36.58
CA ARG A 466 -30.00 -22.83 37.18
C ARG A 466 -28.82 -22.40 36.30
N LEU A 467 -29.06 -21.57 35.28
CA LEU A 467 -27.99 -20.93 34.53
C LEU A 467 -27.42 -19.72 35.30
N PRO A 468 -26.12 -19.38 35.11
CA PRO A 468 -25.52 -18.20 35.73
C PRO A 468 -26.22 -16.89 35.32
N ASN A 469 -26.35 -15.93 36.24
CA ASN A 469 -27.00 -14.64 35.99
C ASN A 469 -26.40 -13.86 34.80
N SER A 470 -25.10 -14.01 34.54
CA SER A 470 -24.43 -13.39 33.38
C SER A 470 -24.90 -13.96 32.04
N VAL A 471 -25.24 -15.26 32.02
CA VAL A 471 -25.77 -15.97 30.85
C VAL A 471 -27.24 -15.62 30.67
N LEU A 472 -28.03 -15.63 31.75
CA LEU A 472 -29.45 -15.25 31.72
C LEU A 472 -29.65 -13.81 31.23
N GLY A 473 -28.80 -12.87 31.67
CA GLY A 473 -28.84 -11.49 31.18
C GLY A 473 -28.53 -11.36 29.70
N ARG A 474 -27.67 -12.24 29.15
CA ARG A 474 -27.39 -12.28 27.70
C ARG A 474 -28.57 -12.87 26.92
N ILE A 475 -29.18 -13.95 27.42
CA ILE A 475 -30.37 -14.56 26.84
C ILE A 475 -31.52 -13.55 26.82
N TRP A 476 -31.74 -12.83 27.92
CA TRP A 476 -32.74 -11.75 28.00
C TRP A 476 -32.54 -10.72 26.88
N LYS A 477 -31.32 -10.19 26.75
CA LYS A 477 -30.98 -9.20 25.72
C LYS A 477 -31.17 -9.71 24.28
N LEU A 478 -31.02 -11.02 24.06
CA LEU A 478 -31.23 -11.65 22.75
C LEU A 478 -32.70 -11.98 22.48
N SER A 479 -33.51 -12.17 23.52
CA SER A 479 -34.90 -12.65 23.40
C SER A 479 -35.92 -11.51 23.40
N ASP A 480 -35.63 -10.42 24.11
CA ASP A 480 -36.42 -9.17 24.11
C ASP A 480 -36.07 -8.36 22.84
N VAL A 481 -36.69 -8.75 21.72
CA VAL A 481 -36.36 -8.25 20.37
C VAL A 481 -36.91 -6.84 20.16
N ASP A 482 -38.10 -6.55 20.68
CA ASP A 482 -38.71 -5.21 20.61
C ASP A 482 -38.26 -4.27 21.74
N ARG A 483 -37.52 -4.79 22.73
CA ARG A 483 -36.90 -4.05 23.84
C ARG A 483 -37.93 -3.33 24.71
N ASP A 484 -39.11 -3.92 24.85
CA ASP A 484 -40.19 -3.35 25.66
C ASP A 484 -40.09 -3.75 27.15
N GLY A 485 -39.15 -4.64 27.50
CA GLY A 485 -38.92 -5.11 28.86
C GLY A 485 -39.90 -6.19 29.34
N MET A 486 -40.70 -6.74 28.43
CA MET A 486 -41.60 -7.87 28.61
C MET A 486 -41.27 -8.94 27.56
N LEU A 487 -41.85 -10.13 27.67
CA LEU A 487 -41.70 -11.18 26.65
C LEU A 487 -43.08 -11.61 26.19
N ASP A 488 -43.37 -11.53 24.91
CA ASP A 488 -44.53 -12.21 24.32
C ASP A 488 -44.30 -13.73 24.16
N ASP A 489 -45.28 -14.44 23.62
CA ASP A 489 -45.22 -15.90 23.46
C ASP A 489 -44.12 -16.36 22.50
N GLU A 490 -43.79 -15.57 21.48
CA GLU A 490 -42.70 -15.91 20.54
C GLU A 490 -41.32 -15.59 21.13
N GLU A 491 -41.18 -14.49 21.85
CA GLU A 491 -39.95 -14.13 22.56
C GLU A 491 -39.66 -15.06 23.73
N PHE A 492 -40.70 -15.51 24.43
CA PHE A 492 -40.56 -16.51 25.49
C PHE A 492 -40.13 -17.87 24.92
N ALA A 493 -40.70 -18.26 23.77
CA ALA A 493 -40.26 -19.47 23.06
C ALA A 493 -38.80 -19.35 22.60
N LEU A 494 -38.37 -18.18 22.11
CA LEU A 494 -36.97 -17.89 21.78
C LEU A 494 -36.06 -17.97 23.01
N ALA A 495 -36.46 -17.37 24.13
CA ALA A 495 -35.70 -17.42 25.38
C ALA A 495 -35.56 -18.86 25.89
N SER A 496 -36.63 -19.65 25.82
CA SER A 496 -36.65 -21.05 26.23
C SER A 496 -35.74 -21.90 25.36
N HIS A 497 -35.77 -21.69 24.04
CA HIS A 497 -34.87 -22.36 23.10
C HIS A 497 -33.39 -22.03 23.37
N LEU A 498 -33.06 -20.76 23.60
CA LEU A 498 -31.68 -20.34 23.94
C LEU A 498 -31.20 -20.92 25.27
N ILE A 499 -32.10 -21.12 26.23
CA ILE A 499 -31.79 -21.80 27.50
C ILE A 499 -31.51 -23.28 27.26
N GLU A 500 -32.34 -23.99 26.49
CA GLU A 500 -32.13 -25.41 26.17
C GLU A 500 -30.82 -25.63 25.42
N VAL A 501 -30.55 -24.84 24.37
CA VAL A 501 -29.27 -24.86 23.64
C VAL A 501 -28.08 -24.65 24.58
N LYS A 502 -28.24 -23.78 25.58
CA LYS A 502 -27.18 -23.53 26.57
C LYS A 502 -27.00 -24.67 27.57
N LEU A 503 -28.09 -25.33 27.97
CA LEU A 503 -28.07 -26.50 28.85
C LEU A 503 -27.49 -27.74 28.15
N GLU A 504 -27.65 -27.85 26.83
CA GLU A 504 -27.02 -28.86 25.98
C GLU A 504 -25.50 -28.64 25.80
N GLY A 505 -24.97 -27.53 26.31
CA GLY A 505 -23.54 -27.22 26.32
C GLY A 505 -23.08 -26.32 25.18
N HIS A 506 -23.99 -25.84 24.33
CA HIS A 506 -23.63 -24.95 23.22
C HIS A 506 -23.35 -23.50 23.69
N GLY A 507 -22.59 -22.76 22.87
CA GLY A 507 -22.34 -21.33 23.05
C GLY A 507 -23.58 -20.51 22.70
N LEU A 508 -23.77 -19.35 23.34
CA LEU A 508 -24.79 -18.39 22.90
C LEU A 508 -24.21 -17.51 21.79
N PRO A 509 -24.96 -17.21 20.72
CA PRO A 509 -24.47 -16.34 19.66
C PRO A 509 -24.26 -14.90 20.17
N PRO A 510 -23.32 -14.13 19.59
CA PRO A 510 -23.06 -12.75 19.98
C PRO A 510 -24.19 -11.79 19.58
N GLU A 511 -24.90 -12.10 18.49
CA GLU A 511 -26.06 -11.38 17.97
C GLU A 511 -27.12 -12.39 17.51
N LEU A 512 -28.41 -12.00 17.54
CA LEU A 512 -29.50 -12.91 17.17
C LEU A 512 -29.54 -13.12 15.64
N PRO A 513 -29.29 -14.34 15.13
CA PRO A 513 -29.34 -14.63 13.69
C PRO A 513 -30.75 -14.44 13.12
N ALA A 514 -30.87 -14.02 11.86
CA ALA A 514 -32.17 -13.74 11.20
C ALA A 514 -33.15 -14.93 11.24
N ARG A 515 -32.64 -16.16 11.22
CA ARG A 515 -33.45 -17.39 11.31
C ARG A 515 -34.03 -17.67 12.70
N LEU A 516 -33.48 -17.07 13.76
CA LEU A 516 -33.99 -17.18 15.14
C LEU A 516 -34.90 -16.00 15.51
N VAL A 517 -34.94 -14.94 14.69
CA VAL A 517 -35.88 -13.83 14.88
C VAL A 517 -37.32 -14.35 14.70
N PRO A 518 -38.20 -14.12 15.70
CA PRO A 518 -39.62 -14.47 15.62
C PRO A 518 -40.25 -13.96 14.31
N PRO A 519 -41.08 -14.76 13.63
CA PRO A 519 -41.68 -14.37 12.36
C PRO A 519 -42.40 -13.01 12.40
N SER A 520 -43.11 -12.72 13.49
CA SER A 520 -43.83 -11.44 13.67
C SER A 520 -42.89 -10.22 13.78
N LYS A 521 -41.64 -10.43 14.20
CA LYS A 521 -40.64 -9.37 14.43
C LYS A 521 -39.56 -9.30 13.34
N ARG A 522 -39.68 -10.12 12.27
CA ARG A 522 -38.80 -10.02 11.10
C ARG A 522 -39.09 -8.72 10.35
N ARG A 523 -38.08 -7.87 10.19
CA ARG A 523 -38.20 -6.71 9.30
C ARG A 523 -38.54 -7.18 7.88
N GLN A 524 -39.70 -6.78 7.36
CA GLN A 524 -40.05 -7.02 5.96
C GLN A 524 -39.02 -6.29 5.08
N LYS A 525 -38.22 -7.05 4.32
CA LYS A 525 -37.42 -6.50 3.22
C LYS A 525 -38.41 -6.10 2.11
N GLY A 526 -38.98 -4.89 2.17
CA GLY A 526 -39.92 -4.45 1.13
C GLY A 526 -40.87 -3.28 1.40
N SER A 527 -40.65 -2.43 2.41
CA SER A 527 -41.46 -1.21 2.57
C SER A 527 -40.65 -0.04 3.10
N ASP A 528 -39.66 0.40 2.32
CA ASP A 528 -39.19 1.78 2.35
C ASP A 528 -39.18 2.24 0.87
N VAL A 529 -40.15 3.10 0.53
CA VAL A 529 -40.18 3.92 -0.69
C VAL A 529 -39.39 5.19 -0.42
#